data_AF-A0AAE4J5V0-F1
#
_entry.id   AF-A0AAE4J5V0-F1
#
_cell.length_a   1.000
_cell.length_b   1.000
_cell.length_c   1.000
_cell.angle_alpha   90.00
_cell.angle_beta   90.00
_cell.angle_gamma   90.00
#
_symmetry.space_group_name_H-M   'P 1'
#
loop_
_entity.id
_entity.type
_entity.pdbx_description
1 polymer ?
#
loop_
_entity_poly.entity_id
_entity_poly.type
_entity_poly.pdbx_seq_one_letter_code
_entity_poly.pdbx_strand_id
1 'polypeptide(L)'
;MSHPNDWTFKRFKIEDDLMQTIDNLAETRGEQKADIIAETVEWLVKNRTEGTVSPRYFSSPDNAPYKGVWLKPDTIRTIEMLSNADNQNPNRVIYTAICRFIDKDKS
;
A
#
# COMPACT_ATOMS: atom_id res chain seq x y z
N MET A 1 0.28 -13.90 15.45
CA MET A 1 -1.04 -14.25 14.89
C MET A 1 -0.82 -15.02 13.60
N SER A 2 -1.48 -16.16 13.41
CA SER A 2 -1.42 -16.91 12.15
C SER A 2 -2.20 -16.12 11.10
N HIS A 3 -1.58 -15.80 9.97
CA HIS A 3 -2.33 -15.24 8.84
C HIS A 3 -3.16 -16.36 8.19
N PRO A 4 -4.37 -16.07 7.69
CA PRO A 4 -5.12 -17.01 6.87
C PRO A 4 -4.28 -17.51 5.68
N ASN A 5 -4.42 -18.78 5.32
CA ASN A 5 -3.55 -19.48 4.34
C ASN A 5 -3.53 -18.87 2.93
N ASP A 6 -4.45 -17.95 2.63
CA ASP A 6 -4.61 -17.29 1.32
C ASP A 6 -3.97 -15.89 1.26
N TRP A 7 -3.37 -15.41 2.35
CA TRP A 7 -2.67 -14.13 2.35
C TRP A 7 -1.35 -14.21 1.59
N THR A 8 -1.03 -13.15 0.85
CA THR A 8 0.19 -13.07 0.04
C THR A 8 1.24 -12.21 0.74
N PHE A 9 2.44 -12.76 0.93
CA PHE A 9 3.59 -11.99 1.41
C PHE A 9 4.25 -11.21 0.26
N LYS A 10 4.45 -9.91 0.43
CA LYS A 10 5.25 -9.08 -0.48
C LYS A 10 6.38 -8.40 0.29
N ARG A 11 7.51 -8.26 -0.39
CA ARG A 11 8.68 -7.53 0.11
C ARG A 11 9.06 -6.44 -0.86
N PHE A 12 9.18 -5.21 -0.37
CA PHE A 12 9.51 -4.03 -1.18
C PHE A 12 10.27 -2.99 -0.36
N LYS A 13 10.91 -2.04 -1.04
CA LYS A 13 11.64 -0.95 -0.38
C LYS A 13 10.65 0.12 0.08
N ILE A 14 10.79 0.57 1.32
CA ILE A 14 9.99 1.65 1.89
C ILE A 14 10.74 2.24 3.08
N GLU A 15 10.65 3.56 3.24
CA GLU A 15 11.19 4.31 4.36
C GLU A 15 10.56 3.87 5.69
N ASP A 16 11.37 3.91 6.75
CA ASP A 16 10.94 3.44 8.07
C ASP A 16 9.80 4.29 8.65
N ASP A 17 9.77 5.59 8.35
CA ASP A 17 8.74 6.53 8.83
C ASP A 17 7.36 6.24 8.21
N LEU A 18 7.30 5.92 6.91
CA LEU A 18 6.07 5.51 6.25
C LEU A 18 5.54 4.20 6.83
N MET A 19 6.43 3.21 7.02
CA MET A 19 6.02 1.93 7.62
C MET A 19 5.59 2.11 9.08
N GLN A 20 6.30 2.92 9.86
CA GLN A 20 5.93 3.24 11.24
C GLN A 20 4.57 3.93 11.32
N THR A 21 4.25 4.80 10.35
CA THR A 21 2.93 5.43 10.27
C THR A 21 1.82 4.39 10.07
N ILE A 22 2.04 3.41 9.19
CA ILE A 22 1.10 2.30 9.00
C ILE A 22 0.96 1.45 10.27
N ASP A 23 2.07 1.15 10.95
CA ASP A 23 2.07 0.43 12.22
C ASP A 23 1.27 1.19 13.30
N ASN A 24 1.49 2.50 13.44
CA ASN A 24 0.79 3.33 14.41
C ASN A 24 -0.71 3.41 14.12
N LEU A 25 -1.12 3.50 12.84
CA LEU A 25 -2.52 3.50 12.44
C LEU A 25 -3.20 2.18 12.81
N ALA A 26 -2.54 1.06 12.51
CA ALA A 26 -3.03 -0.28 12.86
C ALA A 26 -3.21 -0.42 14.38
N GLU A 27 -2.19 -0.04 15.16
CA GLU A 27 -2.24 -0.09 16.62
C GLU A 27 -3.35 0.80 17.20
N THR A 28 -3.43 2.06 16.76
CA THR A 28 -4.41 3.03 17.27
C THR A 28 -5.84 2.59 16.99
N ARG A 29 -6.08 1.92 15.87
CA ARG A 29 -7.42 1.47 15.45
C ARG A 29 -7.75 0.04 15.90
N GLY A 30 -6.79 -0.68 16.49
CA GLY A 30 -6.96 -2.10 16.82
C GLY A 30 -7.10 -2.99 15.58
N GLU A 31 -6.54 -2.56 14.45
CA GLU A 31 -6.59 -3.23 13.15
C GLU A 31 -5.28 -3.96 12.85
N GLN A 32 -5.28 -4.88 11.89
CA GLN A 32 -4.05 -5.46 11.38
C GLN A 32 -3.42 -4.52 10.35
N LYS A 33 -2.09 -4.55 10.22
CA LYS A 33 -1.37 -3.85 9.14
C LYS A 33 -1.96 -4.10 7.76
N ALA A 34 -2.42 -5.33 7.48
CA ALA A 34 -3.02 -5.68 6.21
C ALA A 34 -4.35 -4.94 5.94
N ASP A 35 -5.10 -4.59 6.99
CA ASP A 35 -6.33 -3.78 6.89
C ASP A 35 -5.98 -2.35 6.45
N ILE A 36 -4.98 -1.73 7.10
CA ILE A 36 -4.51 -0.39 6.75
C ILE A 36 -3.97 -0.37 5.32
N ILE A 37 -3.17 -1.36 4.91
CA ILE A 37 -2.68 -1.43 3.53
C ILE A 37 -3.83 -1.58 2.53
N ALA A 38 -4.86 -2.38 2.83
CA ALA A 38 -6.05 -2.49 2.00
C ALA A 38 -6.73 -1.12 1.82
N GLU A 39 -6.92 -0.37 2.92
CA GLU A 39 -7.48 0.98 2.89
C GLU A 39 -6.66 1.92 1.99
N THR A 40 -5.32 1.89 2.08
CA THR A 40 -4.48 2.76 1.24
C THR A 40 -4.67 2.48 -0.26
N VAL A 41 -4.84 1.20 -0.63
CA VAL A 41 -5.06 0.78 -2.02
C VAL A 41 -6.47 1.15 -2.49
N GLU A 42 -7.49 0.91 -1.67
CA GLU A 42 -8.87 1.30 -1.97
C GLU A 42 -9.02 2.81 -2.15
N TRP A 43 -8.38 3.58 -1.27
CA TRP A 43 -8.33 5.04 -1.38
C TRP A 43 -7.66 5.48 -2.69
N LEU A 44 -6.53 4.85 -3.07
CA LEU A 44 -5.86 5.15 -4.34
C LEU A 44 -6.77 4.87 -5.54
N VAL A 45 -7.44 3.71 -5.56
CA VAL A 45 -8.37 3.34 -6.65
C VAL A 45 -9.48 4.38 -6.76
N LYS A 46 -10.17 4.65 -5.65
CA LYS A 46 -11.29 5.60 -5.60
C LYS A 46 -10.90 6.97 -6.13
N ASN A 47 -9.82 7.54 -5.60
CA ASN A 47 -9.39 8.89 -5.96
C ASN A 47 -8.80 8.99 -7.38
N ARG A 48 -8.27 7.90 -7.94
CA ARG A 48 -7.90 7.87 -9.36
C ARG A 48 -9.11 7.84 -10.27
N THR A 49 -10.14 7.07 -9.91
CA THR A 49 -11.42 7.06 -10.65
C THR A 49 -12.12 8.41 -10.60
N GLU A 50 -12.04 9.12 -9.47
CA GLU A 50 -12.60 10.46 -9.29
C GLU A 50 -11.72 11.58 -9.92
N GLY A 51 -10.52 11.25 -10.40
CA GLY A 51 -9.59 12.22 -11.01
C GLY A 51 -8.90 13.16 -10.02
N THR A 52 -9.02 12.91 -8.71
CA THR A 52 -8.44 13.74 -7.64
C THR A 52 -6.98 13.37 -7.33
N VAL A 53 -6.53 12.18 -7.74
CA VAL A 53 -5.13 11.74 -7.63
C VAL A 53 -4.52 11.49 -9.00
N SER A 54 -3.33 12.04 -9.22
CA SER A 54 -2.56 11.84 -10.44
C SER A 54 -2.30 10.35 -10.71
N PRO A 55 -2.34 9.90 -11.99
CA PRO A 55 -2.02 8.53 -12.33
C PRO A 55 -0.53 8.17 -12.21
N ARG A 56 0.32 9.12 -11.81
CA ARG A 56 1.76 8.90 -11.67
C ARG A 56 2.08 8.07 -10.42
N TYR A 57 2.81 6.99 -10.64
CA TYR A 57 3.38 6.14 -9.60
C TYR A 57 4.72 6.66 -9.09
N PHE A 58 4.93 6.57 -7.79
CA PHE A 58 6.20 6.87 -7.14
C PHE A 58 7.15 5.69 -7.22
N SER A 59 8.45 5.94 -7.13
CA SER A 59 9.46 4.89 -6.97
C SER A 59 9.92 4.88 -5.53
N SER A 60 10.06 3.69 -4.94
CA SER A 60 10.72 3.53 -3.65
C SER A 60 12.15 4.08 -3.72
N PRO A 61 12.69 4.70 -2.66
CA PRO A 61 14.07 5.18 -2.67
C PRO A 61 15.07 4.03 -2.78
N ASP A 62 16.19 4.29 -3.44
CA ASP A 62 17.23 3.27 -3.64
C ASP A 62 17.90 2.83 -2.34
N ASN A 63 17.99 3.72 -1.35
CA ASN A 63 18.60 3.47 -0.05
C ASN A 63 17.62 2.98 1.03
N ALA A 64 16.32 2.88 0.73
CA ALA A 64 15.33 2.43 1.69
C ALA A 64 15.47 0.92 2.01
N PRO A 65 15.23 0.50 3.26
CA PRO A 65 15.26 -0.91 3.63
C PRO A 65 14.11 -1.69 2.99
N TYR A 66 14.31 -2.99 2.80
CA TYR A 66 13.22 -3.87 2.40
C TYR A 66 12.35 -4.24 3.60
N LYS A 67 11.05 -3.96 3.52
CA LYS A 67 10.04 -4.38 4.50
C LYS A 67 9.12 -5.43 3.89
N GLY A 68 8.68 -6.36 4.74
CA GLY A 68 7.73 -7.40 4.39
C GLY A 68 6.35 -7.06 4.92
N VAL A 69 5.32 -7.23 4.10
CA VAL A 69 3.92 -7.10 4.52
C VAL A 69 3.12 -8.29 4.01
N TRP A 70 2.10 -8.67 4.78
CA TRP A 70 1.09 -9.60 4.32
C TRP A 70 -0.11 -8.83 3.78
N LEU A 71 -0.63 -9.30 2.65
CA LEU A 71 -1.75 -8.69 1.94
C LEU A 71 -2.91 -9.67 1.87
N LYS A 72 -4.12 -9.15 2.05
CA LYS A 72 -5.35 -9.92 1.86
C LYS A 72 -5.54 -10.30 0.39
N PRO A 73 -6.24 -11.41 0.09
CA PRO A 73 -6.52 -11.86 -1.28
C PRO A 73 -7.15 -10.78 -2.18
N ASP A 74 -8.11 -10.03 -1.65
CA ASP A 74 -8.78 -8.99 -2.44
C ASP A 74 -7.87 -7.78 -2.70
N THR A 75 -7.04 -7.42 -1.70
CA THR A 75 -6.04 -6.36 -1.85
C THR A 75 -5.01 -6.71 -2.91
N ILE A 76 -4.47 -7.95 -2.90
CA ILE A 76 -3.51 -8.37 -3.93
C ILE A 76 -4.14 -8.41 -5.32
N ARG A 77 -5.40 -8.88 -5.44
CA ARG A 77 -6.13 -8.84 -6.72
C ARG A 77 -6.24 -7.43 -7.27
N THR A 78 -6.62 -6.46 -6.43
CA THR A 78 -6.73 -5.05 -6.82
C THR A 78 -5.37 -4.46 -7.22
N ILE A 79 -4.32 -4.77 -6.47
CA ILE A 79 -2.95 -4.37 -6.80
C ILE A 79 -2.55 -4.92 -8.18
N GLU A 80 -2.76 -6.20 -8.44
CA GLU A 80 -2.40 -6.83 -9.72
C GLU A 80 -3.22 -6.28 -10.89
N MET A 81 -4.51 -6.00 -10.68
CA MET A 81 -5.35 -5.33 -11.68
C MET A 81 -4.79 -3.95 -12.07
N LEU A 82 -4.48 -3.10 -11.08
CA LEU A 82 -3.87 -1.78 -11.33
C LEU A 82 -2.49 -1.91 -11.98
N SER A 83 -1.69 -2.84 -11.49
CA SER A 83 -0.34 -3.11 -11.99
C SER A 83 -0.36 -3.48 -13.47
N ASN A 84 -1.28 -4.34 -13.87
CA ASN A 84 -1.44 -4.78 -15.26
C ASN A 84 -2.03 -3.69 -16.14
N ALA A 85 -3.06 -2.98 -15.66
CA ALA A 85 -3.70 -1.90 -16.41
C ALA A 85 -2.72 -0.76 -16.73
N ASP A 86 -1.85 -0.42 -15.78
CA ASP A 86 -0.92 0.71 -15.90
C ASP A 86 0.51 0.32 -16.28
N ASN A 87 0.73 -0.97 -16.60
CA ASN A 87 2.05 -1.55 -16.87
C ASN A 87 3.11 -1.15 -15.83
N GLN A 88 2.79 -1.35 -14.56
CA GLN A 88 3.67 -1.07 -13.42
C GLN A 88 4.08 -2.35 -12.71
N ASN A 89 5.07 -2.22 -11.82
CA ASN A 89 5.40 -3.26 -10.86
C ASN A 89 4.40 -3.24 -9.68
N PRO A 90 3.87 -4.39 -9.20
CA PRO A 90 2.93 -4.44 -8.09
C PRO A 90 3.45 -3.76 -6.81
N ASN A 91 4.75 -3.88 -6.52
CA ASN A 91 5.36 -3.22 -5.37
C ASN A 91 5.32 -1.70 -5.50
N ARG A 92 5.37 -1.19 -6.73
CA ARG A 92 5.26 0.24 -7.00
C ARG A 92 3.84 0.76 -6.75
N VAL A 93 2.83 -0.06 -7.04
CA VAL A 93 1.44 0.23 -6.70
C VAL A 93 1.27 0.35 -5.19
N ILE A 94 1.77 -0.64 -4.44
CA ILE A 94 1.71 -0.65 -2.97
C ILE A 94 2.40 0.59 -2.38
N TYR A 95 3.64 0.86 -2.82
CA TYR A 95 4.40 2.01 -2.35
C TYR A 95 3.66 3.33 -2.63
N THR A 96 3.15 3.51 -3.85
CA THR A 96 2.42 4.72 -4.23
C THR A 96 1.14 4.90 -3.41
N ALA A 97 0.40 3.81 -3.16
CA ALA A 97 -0.81 3.85 -2.34
C ALA A 97 -0.52 4.36 -0.93
N ILE A 98 0.52 3.83 -0.27
CA ILE A 98 0.94 4.25 1.06
C ILE A 98 1.32 5.73 1.09
N CYS A 99 2.23 6.16 0.21
CA CYS A 99 2.69 7.56 0.18
C CYS A 99 1.53 8.53 -0.03
N ARG A 100 0.66 8.26 -1.02
CA ARG A 100 -0.46 9.13 -1.33
C ARG A 100 -1.48 9.19 -0.19
N PHE A 101 -1.75 8.05 0.43
CA PHE A 101 -2.66 7.99 1.57
C PHE A 101 -2.13 8.78 2.76
N ILE A 102 -0.83 8.67 3.08
CA ILE A 102 -0.24 9.41 4.19
C ILE A 102 -0.15 10.92 3.88
N ASP A 103 0.18 11.29 2.64
CA ASP A 103 0.29 12.70 2.24
C ASP A 103 -1.06 13.43 2.24
N LYS A 104 -2.18 12.71 2.07
CA LYS A 104 -3.52 13.31 2.13
C LYS A 104 -3.82 13.97 3.49
N ASP A 105 -3.26 13.42 4.58
CA ASP A 105 -3.52 13.85 5.95
C ASP A 105 -2.52 14.94 6.41
N LYS A 106 -1.55 15.31 5.56
CA LYS A 106 -0.61 16.42 5.80
C LYS A 106 -1.12 17.76 5.25
N SER A 107 -2.26 17.77 4.56
CA SER A 107 -2.85 18.95 3.89
C SER A 107 -3.93 19.61 4.73
#